data_AF-A0A384JYJ9-F1
#
_entry.id   AF-A0A384JYJ9-F1
#
_cell.length_a   1.000
_cell.length_b   1.000
_cell.length_c   1.000
_cell.angle_alpha   90.00
_cell.angle_beta   90.00
_cell.angle_gamma   90.00
#
_symmetry.space_group_name_H-M   'P 1'
#
loop_
_entity.id
_entity.type
_entity.pdbx_description
1 polymer ?
#
loop_
_entity_poly.entity_id
_entity_poly.type
_entity_poly.pdbx_seq_one_letter_code
_entity_poly.pdbx_strand_id
1 'polypeptide(L)'
;MATIWIFESQILTLLRKSRNNGFHCRSLRKHSHLGVFGFEGNLLDVLLGTSEINEVVAMFNGYDYFTRMGFQLQNLLQPFAHPVKRTIEFRVHEGSMDSETVLNWVSFVVELVSWAHRIKRQDLKIFLSQHIDSKDSSIEDLFKEIGFPQSTVEFYRVKVEKLRPIEEKEAERKKATKKRKAEEKKARDAARAAGKMIDDSSDGDSTSSSSMDTLESGSLVF
;
A
#
# COMPACT_ATOMS: atom_id res chain seq x y z
N MET A 1 2.00 -2.42 16.85
CA MET A 1 1.08 -2.37 15.69
C MET A 1 0.06 -1.24 15.78
N ALA A 2 -0.57 -1.00 16.92
CA ALA A 2 -1.55 0.09 17.10
C ALA A 2 -1.06 1.45 16.55
N THR A 3 0.17 1.86 16.89
CA THR A 3 0.77 3.10 16.35
C THR A 3 0.85 3.11 14.82
N ILE A 4 1.32 2.01 14.22
CA ILE A 4 1.40 1.87 12.75
C ILE A 4 0.00 1.94 12.13
N TRP A 5 -1.01 1.34 12.75
CA TRP A 5 -2.39 1.43 12.26
C TRP A 5 -2.91 2.87 12.24
N ILE A 6 -2.74 3.60 13.34
CA ILE A 6 -3.22 4.98 13.48
C ILE A 6 -2.46 5.91 12.53
N PHE A 7 -1.13 5.79 12.48
CA PHE A 7 -0.28 6.67 11.69
C PHE A 7 0.05 6.15 10.28
N GLU A 8 -0.58 5.08 9.79
CA GLU A 8 -0.19 4.47 8.50
C GLU A 8 -0.14 5.50 7.37
N SER A 9 -1.15 6.36 7.25
CA SER A 9 -1.20 7.41 6.22
C SER A 9 -0.02 8.36 6.33
N GLN A 10 0.26 8.83 7.55
CA GLN A 10 1.29 9.78 7.88
C GLN A 10 2.68 9.19 7.57
N ILE A 11 2.92 7.93 7.97
CA ILE A 11 4.16 7.21 7.67
C ILE A 11 4.35 7.09 6.16
N LEU A 12 3.29 6.73 5.42
CA LEU A 12 3.36 6.63 3.96
C LEU A 12 3.61 7.97 3.29
N THR A 13 3.34 9.11 3.92
CA THR A 13 3.70 10.42 3.34
C THR A 13 5.22 10.61 3.21
N LEU A 14 6.03 9.92 4.01
CA LEU A 14 7.49 9.98 3.93
C LEU A 14 8.07 9.35 2.66
N LEU A 15 7.24 8.61 1.93
CA LEU A 15 7.58 7.83 0.75
C LEU A 15 6.90 8.41 -0.49
N ARG A 16 7.47 8.15 -1.67
CA ARG A 16 6.78 8.41 -2.94
C ARG A 16 5.46 7.64 -3.03
N LYS A 17 4.42 8.26 -3.58
CA LYS A 17 3.09 7.66 -3.83
C LYS A 17 3.15 6.39 -4.67
N SER A 18 4.13 6.25 -5.57
CA SER A 18 4.33 5.02 -6.36
C SER A 18 4.82 3.83 -5.53
N ARG A 19 5.41 4.09 -4.36
CA ARG A 19 5.84 3.10 -3.36
C ARG A 19 4.77 2.83 -2.31
N ASN A 20 3.78 3.72 -2.20
CA ASN A 20 2.64 3.58 -1.30
C ASN A 20 1.60 2.64 -1.92
N ASN A 21 1.30 1.55 -1.22
CA ASN A 21 0.22 0.63 -1.60
C ASN A 21 0.40 -0.11 -2.94
N GLY A 22 1.66 -0.39 -3.32
CA GLY A 22 1.97 -1.30 -4.41
C GLY A 22 1.53 -2.73 -4.12
N PHE A 23 1.56 -3.61 -5.14
CA PHE A 23 1.18 -5.02 -4.98
C PHE A 23 1.95 -5.74 -3.87
N HIS A 24 3.17 -5.29 -3.57
CA HIS A 24 4.07 -5.90 -2.59
C HIS A 24 4.07 -5.22 -1.21
N CYS A 25 3.29 -4.14 -1.04
CA CYS A 25 3.32 -3.25 0.12
C CYS A 25 1.91 -2.74 0.45
N ARG A 26 0.94 -3.66 0.55
CA ARG A 26 -0.49 -3.33 0.74
C ARG A 26 -0.74 -2.65 2.09
N SER A 27 -1.64 -1.66 2.09
CA SER A 27 -2.04 -0.95 3.32
C SER A 27 -2.69 -1.88 4.34
N LEU A 28 -2.22 -1.78 5.57
CA LEU A 28 -2.77 -2.39 6.78
C LEU A 28 -4.26 -2.07 6.92
N ARG A 29 -4.63 -0.79 6.86
CA ARG A 29 -6.03 -0.36 7.06
C ARG A 29 -6.98 -0.80 5.97
N LYS A 30 -6.49 -1.08 4.77
CA LYS A 30 -7.32 -1.48 3.62
C LYS A 30 -7.39 -2.97 3.39
N HIS A 31 -6.34 -3.70 3.77
CA HIS A 31 -6.15 -5.08 3.31
C HIS A 31 -5.86 -6.08 4.43
N SER A 32 -5.72 -5.65 5.69
CA SER A 32 -5.69 -6.60 6.81
C SER A 32 -7.07 -7.12 7.17
N HIS A 33 -7.16 -8.20 7.94
CA HIS A 33 -8.43 -8.68 8.48
C HIS A 33 -9.19 -7.61 9.24
N LEU A 34 -8.52 -6.87 10.14
CA LEU A 34 -9.16 -5.76 10.87
C LEU A 34 -9.67 -4.67 9.92
N GLY A 35 -8.97 -4.40 8.82
CA GLY A 35 -9.36 -3.38 7.85
C GLY A 35 -10.53 -3.79 6.98
N VAL A 36 -10.60 -5.07 6.61
CA VAL A 36 -11.64 -5.60 5.70
C VAL A 36 -12.91 -5.96 6.45
N PHE A 37 -12.81 -6.70 7.57
CA PHE A 37 -13.97 -7.09 8.36
C PHE A 37 -14.45 -5.97 9.29
N GLY A 38 -13.61 -4.97 9.53
CA GLY A 38 -13.89 -3.94 10.51
C GLY A 38 -13.72 -4.46 11.94
N PHE A 39 -14.32 -3.75 12.88
CA PHE A 39 -14.26 -4.06 14.30
C PHE A 39 -15.54 -3.54 14.97
N GLU A 40 -15.88 -4.16 16.09
CA GLU A 40 -16.98 -3.70 16.95
C GLU A 40 -16.42 -2.92 18.15
N GLY A 41 -17.17 -1.92 18.60
CA GLY A 41 -16.81 -1.12 19.77
C GLY A 41 -15.69 -0.12 19.53
N ASN A 42 -14.94 0.18 20.59
CA ASN A 42 -13.89 1.19 20.57
C ASN A 42 -12.59 0.63 19.94
N LEU A 43 -12.10 1.28 18.88
CA LEU A 43 -10.92 0.82 18.15
C LEU A 43 -9.65 0.73 19.02
N LEU A 44 -9.43 1.64 19.98
CA LEU A 44 -8.26 1.53 20.86
C LEU A 44 -8.36 0.32 21.79
N ASP A 45 -9.56 0.02 22.27
CA ASP A 45 -9.78 -1.16 23.08
C ASP A 45 -9.56 -2.44 22.26
N VAL A 46 -9.90 -2.46 20.97
CA VAL A 46 -9.59 -3.57 20.06
C VAL A 46 -8.08 -3.67 19.81
N LEU A 47 -7.43 -2.58 19.40
CA LEU A 47 -6.00 -2.55 19.03
C LEU A 47 -5.09 -2.90 20.21
N LEU A 48 -5.49 -2.52 21.42
CA LEU A 48 -4.71 -2.80 22.62
C LEU A 48 -5.20 -4.08 23.30
N GLY A 49 -6.45 -4.48 23.16
CA GLY A 49 -7.12 -5.48 24.00
C GLY A 49 -6.51 -6.88 24.02
N THR A 50 -5.79 -7.27 22.96
CA THR A 50 -5.15 -8.58 22.90
C THR A 50 -3.75 -8.60 23.54
N SER A 51 -3.47 -9.67 24.28
CA SER A 51 -2.12 -10.01 24.77
C SER A 51 -1.48 -11.16 23.99
N GLU A 52 -2.23 -11.83 23.11
CA GLU A 52 -1.80 -13.03 22.40
C GLU A 52 -1.22 -12.68 21.03
N ILE A 53 0.02 -13.10 20.78
CA ILE A 53 0.71 -12.75 19.54
C ILE A 53 -0.01 -13.30 18.29
N ASN A 54 -0.64 -14.47 18.39
CA ASN A 54 -1.39 -15.06 17.29
C ASN A 54 -2.63 -14.27 16.93
N GLU A 55 -3.30 -13.67 17.91
CA GLU A 55 -4.45 -12.79 17.67
C GLU A 55 -4.00 -11.49 17.01
N VAL A 56 -2.88 -10.90 17.46
CA VAL A 56 -2.27 -9.73 16.81
C VAL A 56 -1.93 -10.06 15.35
N VAL A 57 -1.28 -11.21 15.11
CA VAL A 57 -0.96 -11.66 13.75
C VAL A 57 -2.23 -11.82 12.93
N ALA A 58 -3.25 -12.53 13.45
CA ALA A 58 -4.51 -12.73 12.74
C ALA A 58 -5.18 -11.40 12.39
N MET A 59 -5.23 -10.45 13.33
CA MET A 59 -5.83 -9.13 13.16
C MET A 59 -5.19 -8.31 12.04
N PHE A 60 -3.85 -8.31 11.97
CA PHE A 60 -3.10 -7.45 11.04
C PHE A 60 -2.60 -8.16 9.77
N ASN A 61 -2.72 -9.48 9.68
CA ASN A 61 -2.35 -10.21 8.47
C ASN A 61 -3.28 -9.85 7.31
N GLY A 62 -2.78 -10.02 6.09
CA GLY A 62 -3.53 -9.74 4.88
C GLY A 62 -4.73 -10.68 4.72
N TYR A 63 -5.88 -10.11 4.36
CA TYR A 63 -7.08 -10.87 4.03
C TYR A 63 -6.96 -11.53 2.66
N ASP A 64 -7.41 -12.78 2.54
CA ASP A 64 -7.49 -13.51 1.27
C ASP A 64 -6.16 -13.49 0.47
N TYR A 65 -6.17 -13.12 -0.81
CA TYR A 65 -4.97 -13.04 -1.65
C TYR A 65 -4.02 -11.88 -1.29
N PHE A 66 -4.31 -11.05 -0.28
CA PHE A 66 -3.48 -9.90 0.10
C PHE A 66 -2.28 -10.27 0.99
N THR A 67 -1.54 -11.31 0.64
CA THR A 67 -0.39 -11.80 1.44
C THR A 67 0.79 -10.84 1.53
N ARG A 68 0.80 -9.76 0.74
CA ARG A 68 1.95 -8.84 0.60
C ARG A 68 1.68 -7.50 1.25
N MET A 69 1.56 -7.53 2.58
CA MET A 69 1.31 -6.36 3.41
C MET A 69 2.54 -5.44 3.51
N GLY A 70 2.31 -4.14 3.72
CA GLY A 70 3.37 -3.16 3.97
C GLY A 70 4.10 -3.37 5.30
N PHE A 71 3.42 -3.98 6.26
CA PHE A 71 3.95 -4.40 7.55
C PHE A 71 3.53 -5.85 7.77
N GLN A 72 4.49 -6.77 7.86
CA GLN A 72 4.22 -8.20 7.91
C GLN A 72 4.67 -8.81 9.24
N LEU A 73 3.76 -9.58 9.85
CA LEU A 73 3.92 -10.19 11.17
C LEU A 73 4.00 -11.72 11.13
N GLN A 74 3.98 -12.33 9.95
CA GLN A 74 3.86 -13.78 9.80
C GLN A 74 4.96 -14.57 10.52
N ASN A 75 6.16 -14.00 10.62
CA ASN A 75 7.28 -14.60 11.36
C ASN A 75 7.07 -14.64 12.89
N LEU A 76 6.01 -14.01 13.41
CA LEU A 76 5.64 -14.02 14.82
C LEU A 76 4.53 -15.02 15.14
N LEU A 77 3.95 -15.69 14.15
CA LEU A 77 2.93 -16.71 14.36
C LEU A 77 3.50 -17.88 15.16
N GLN A 78 2.82 -18.28 16.22
CA GLN A 78 3.14 -19.42 17.07
C GLN A 78 2.27 -20.64 16.70
N PRO A 79 2.83 -21.87 16.68
CA PRO A 79 4.25 -22.17 16.91
C PRO A 79 5.13 -21.57 15.79
N PHE A 80 6.31 -21.06 16.16
CA PHE A 80 7.19 -20.38 15.22
C PHE A 80 7.64 -21.34 14.11
N ALA A 81 7.39 -20.96 12.86
CA ALA A 81 7.82 -21.75 11.69
C ALA A 81 9.35 -21.85 11.59
N HIS A 82 10.07 -20.85 12.10
CA HIS A 82 11.53 -20.83 12.16
C HIS A 82 12.01 -20.46 13.56
N PRO A 83 13.01 -21.17 14.12
CA PRO A 83 13.44 -20.95 15.50
C PRO A 83 14.06 -19.56 15.72
N VAL A 84 14.67 -18.98 14.68
CA VAL A 84 15.44 -17.73 14.73
C VAL A 84 14.72 -16.53 14.10
N LYS A 85 13.79 -16.76 13.17
CA LYS A 85 13.14 -15.67 12.43
C LYS A 85 11.90 -15.20 13.18
N ARG A 86 12.09 -14.31 14.16
CA ARG A 86 11.04 -13.67 14.96
C ARG A 86 11.02 -12.17 14.71
N THR A 87 10.58 -11.77 13.52
CA THR A 87 10.74 -10.40 13.02
C THR A 87 9.43 -9.78 12.58
N ILE A 88 9.37 -8.45 12.68
CA ILE A 88 8.38 -7.62 11.99
C ILE A 88 9.05 -7.11 10.73
N GLU A 89 8.47 -7.39 9.56
CA GLU A 89 9.03 -6.93 8.29
C GLU A 89 8.36 -5.63 7.85
N PHE A 90 9.16 -4.55 7.78
CA PHE A 90 8.74 -3.25 7.22
C PHE A 90 9.03 -3.24 5.72
N ARG A 91 7.99 -3.54 4.93
CA ARG A 91 8.08 -3.68 3.47
C ARG A 91 7.76 -2.39 2.72
N VAL A 92 7.21 -1.39 3.40
CA VAL A 92 7.06 -0.03 2.85
C VAL A 92 8.41 0.66 2.92
N HIS A 93 9.01 0.99 1.79
CA HIS A 93 10.26 1.74 1.72
C HIS A 93 10.43 2.40 0.34
N GLU A 94 11.29 3.41 0.26
CA GLU A 94 11.50 4.20 -0.96
C GLU A 94 12.04 3.36 -2.14
N GLY A 95 12.78 2.28 -1.86
CA GLY A 95 13.54 1.55 -2.87
C GLY A 95 14.70 2.40 -3.41
N SER A 96 15.37 3.16 -2.54
CA SER A 96 16.47 4.05 -2.87
C SER A 96 17.83 3.38 -2.67
N MET A 97 18.80 3.77 -3.50
CA MET A 97 20.23 3.46 -3.31
C MET A 97 20.98 4.61 -2.64
N ASP A 98 20.33 5.75 -2.42
CA ASP A 98 20.88 6.87 -1.68
C ASP A 98 21.05 6.49 -0.20
N SER A 99 22.29 6.53 0.29
CA SER A 99 22.65 6.05 1.63
C SER A 99 21.98 6.88 2.73
N GLU A 100 21.85 8.19 2.55
CA GLU A 100 21.19 9.07 3.50
C GLU A 100 19.70 8.73 3.64
N THR A 101 19.00 8.49 2.51
CA THR A 101 17.60 8.05 2.51
C THR A 101 17.42 6.70 3.19
N VAL A 102 18.32 5.75 2.92
CA VAL A 102 18.27 4.41 3.54
C VAL A 102 18.51 4.54 5.05
N LEU A 103 19.54 5.28 5.46
CA LEU A 103 19.88 5.46 6.87
C LEU A 103 18.74 6.11 7.64
N ASN A 104 18.17 7.22 7.13
CA ASN A 104 17.06 7.90 7.81
C ASN A 104 15.80 7.01 7.91
N TRP A 105 15.53 6.18 6.90
CA TRP A 105 14.43 5.20 6.97
C TRP A 105 14.67 4.12 8.02
N VAL A 106 15.88 3.55 8.06
CA VAL A 106 16.24 2.56 9.08
C VAL A 106 16.19 3.17 10.48
N SER A 107 16.74 4.38 10.66
CA SER A 107 16.66 5.12 11.93
C SER A 107 15.22 5.33 12.38
N PHE A 108 14.31 5.71 11.46
CA PHE A 108 12.89 5.84 11.78
C PHE A 108 12.29 4.54 12.31
N VAL A 109 12.53 3.42 11.63
CA VAL A 109 12.01 2.12 12.05
C VAL A 109 12.59 1.70 13.40
N VAL A 110 13.89 1.87 13.61
CA VAL A 110 14.58 1.53 14.87
C VAL A 110 14.03 2.35 16.04
N GLU A 111 13.90 3.66 15.87
CA GLU A 111 13.37 4.53 16.94
C GLU A 111 11.89 4.25 17.22
N LEU A 112 11.08 4.01 16.19
CA LEU A 112 9.67 3.62 16.36
C LEU A 112 9.52 2.33 17.17
N VAL A 113 10.31 1.31 16.85
CA VAL A 113 10.28 0.02 17.56
C VAL A 113 10.82 0.18 18.98
N SER A 114 11.90 0.94 19.15
CA SER A 114 12.52 1.17 20.46
C SER A 114 11.60 1.97 21.39
N TRP A 115 10.94 3.00 20.88
CA TRP A 115 9.90 3.73 21.62
C TRP A 115 8.72 2.81 21.96
N ALA A 116 8.22 2.03 21.01
CA ALA A 116 7.10 1.11 21.25
C ALA A 116 7.42 0.04 22.32
N HIS A 117 8.69 -0.33 22.47
CA HIS A 117 9.15 -1.23 23.52
C HIS A 117 9.19 -0.56 24.90
N ARG A 118 9.48 0.74 24.97
CA ARG A 118 9.64 1.49 26.23
C ARG A 118 8.34 2.10 26.75
N ILE A 119 7.44 2.51 25.85
CA ILE A 119 6.23 3.25 26.24
C ILE A 119 5.29 2.36 27.08
N LYS A 120 4.76 2.93 28.17
CA LYS A 120 3.76 2.23 28.97
C LYS A 120 2.43 2.18 28.22
N ARG A 121 1.70 1.09 28.41
CA ARG A 121 0.42 0.87 27.74
C ARG A 121 -0.61 1.99 27.97
N GLN A 122 -0.65 2.57 29.16
CA GLN A 122 -1.57 3.69 29.48
C GLN A 122 -1.18 4.96 28.71
N ASP A 123 0.10 5.31 28.71
CA ASP A 123 0.63 6.47 27.98
C ASP A 123 0.39 6.31 26.47
N LEU A 124 0.62 5.10 25.94
CA LEU A 124 0.31 4.77 24.55
C LEU A 124 -1.18 4.97 24.23
N LYS A 125 -2.07 4.52 25.12
CA LYS A 125 -3.52 4.70 24.92
C LYS A 125 -3.89 6.19 24.89
N ILE A 126 -3.34 7.00 25.80
CA ILE A 126 -3.55 8.44 25.86
C ILE A 126 -3.08 9.08 24.55
N PHE A 127 -1.84 8.81 24.13
CA PHE A 127 -1.29 9.33 22.88
C PHE A 127 -2.16 8.96 21.68
N LEU A 128 -2.48 7.68 21.48
CA LEU A 128 -3.26 7.24 20.32
C LEU A 128 -4.70 7.80 20.33
N SER A 129 -5.29 8.06 21.50
CA SER A 129 -6.62 8.66 21.61
C SER A 129 -6.71 10.09 21.07
N GLN A 130 -5.59 10.82 21.06
CA GLN A 130 -5.53 12.17 20.50
C GLN A 130 -5.50 12.15 18.97
N HIS A 131 -5.12 11.02 18.36
CA HIS A 131 -4.83 10.91 16.93
C HIS A 131 -5.80 10.03 16.14
N ILE A 132 -6.58 9.18 16.82
CA ILE A 132 -7.41 8.16 16.18
C ILE A 132 -8.45 8.68 15.19
N ASP A 133 -9.12 9.77 15.55
CA ASP A 133 -10.16 10.41 14.73
C ASP A 133 -9.70 11.75 14.13
N SER A 134 -8.46 12.17 14.44
CA SER A 134 -7.94 13.45 14.02
C SER A 134 -7.44 13.37 12.58
N LYS A 135 -8.16 14.07 11.68
CA LYS A 135 -7.73 14.33 10.30
C LYS A 135 -6.46 15.19 10.23
N ASP A 136 -6.15 15.90 11.31
CA ASP A 136 -5.04 16.84 11.40
C ASP A 136 -3.76 16.18 11.95
N SER A 137 -3.82 14.90 12.34
CA SER A 137 -2.65 14.16 12.80
C SER A 137 -1.55 14.18 11.75
N SER A 138 -0.40 14.73 12.12
CA SER A 138 0.77 14.85 11.27
C SER A 138 1.77 13.73 11.56
N ILE A 139 2.72 13.52 10.64
CA ILE A 139 3.86 12.64 10.94
C ILE A 139 4.80 13.26 11.98
N GLU A 140 4.81 14.59 12.10
CA GLU A 140 5.64 15.30 13.07
C GLU A 140 5.17 15.06 14.51
N ASP A 141 3.86 14.87 14.74
CA ASP A 141 3.33 14.48 16.05
C ASP A 141 3.93 13.14 16.51
N LEU A 142 4.01 12.17 15.59
CA LEU A 142 4.67 10.89 15.86
C LEU A 142 6.18 11.08 16.07
N PHE A 143 6.85 11.90 15.25
CA PHE A 143 8.28 12.17 15.44
C PHE A 143 8.58 12.79 16.81
N LYS A 144 7.75 13.72 17.26
CA LYS A 144 7.87 14.33 18.59
C LYS A 144 7.70 13.29 19.68
N GLU A 145 6.66 12.46 19.59
CA GLU A 145 6.36 11.42 20.58
C GLU A 145 7.47 10.36 20.68
N ILE A 146 8.03 9.90 19.56
CA ILE A 146 9.13 8.92 19.58
C ILE A 146 10.47 9.54 20.00
N GLY A 147 10.55 10.87 20.13
CA GLY A 147 11.79 11.59 20.44
C GLY A 147 12.78 11.59 19.27
N PHE A 148 12.27 11.71 18.05
CA PHE A 148 13.08 11.55 16.85
C PHE A 148 14.10 12.69 16.68
N PRO A 149 15.35 12.41 16.23
CA PRO A 149 16.36 13.45 16.08
C PRO A 149 15.92 14.56 15.13
N GLN A 150 16.10 15.82 15.54
CA GLN A 150 15.68 16.99 14.75
C GLN A 150 16.31 17.02 13.35
N SER A 151 17.54 16.53 13.21
CA SER A 151 18.22 16.40 11.91
C SER A 151 17.46 15.48 10.95
N THR A 152 16.93 14.36 11.45
CA THR A 152 16.15 13.42 10.62
C THR A 152 14.75 13.97 10.34
N VAL A 153 14.14 14.70 11.28
CA VAL A 153 12.88 15.41 11.02
C VAL A 153 13.06 16.39 9.87
N GLU A 154 14.12 17.20 9.89
CA GLU A 154 14.41 18.17 8.84
C GLU A 154 14.71 17.49 7.50
N PHE A 155 15.45 16.37 7.51
CA PHE A 155 15.65 15.54 6.31
C PHE A 155 14.31 15.17 5.66
N TYR A 156 13.36 14.65 6.44
CA TYR A 156 12.05 14.26 5.91
C TYR A 156 11.22 15.44 5.45
N ARG A 157 11.27 16.58 6.16
CA ARG A 157 10.59 17.81 5.75
C ARG A 157 11.04 18.27 4.37
N VAL A 158 12.34 18.43 4.19
CA VAL A 158 12.95 18.82 2.90
C VAL A 158 12.67 17.79 1.81
N LYS A 159 12.78 16.49 2.12
CA LYS A 159 12.48 15.42 1.18
C LYS A 159 11.03 15.51 0.70
N VAL A 160 10.07 15.60 1.63
CA VAL A 160 8.65 15.67 1.31
C VAL A 160 8.33 16.91 0.49
N GLU A 161 8.86 18.08 0.86
CA GLU A 161 8.67 19.33 0.12
C GLU A 161 9.14 19.20 -1.34
N LYS A 162 10.29 18.57 -1.57
CA LYS A 162 10.80 18.30 -2.93
C LYS A 162 9.96 17.27 -3.70
N LEU A 163 9.40 16.27 -3.01
CA LEU A 163 8.64 15.19 -3.63
C LEU A 163 7.27 15.66 -4.14
N ARG A 164 6.55 16.53 -3.43
CA ARG A 164 5.15 16.88 -3.78
C ARG A 164 5.00 17.49 -5.18
N PRO A 165 5.80 18.48 -5.60
CA PRO A 165 5.68 19.03 -6.95
C PRO A 165 5.99 18.02 -8.06
N ILE A 166 6.89 17.06 -7.80
CA ILE A 166 7.22 15.99 -8.75
C ILE A 166 6.02 15.07 -8.92
N GLU A 167 5.41 14.65 -7.81
CA GLU A 167 4.24 13.76 -7.83
C GLU A 167 3.03 14.41 -8.51
N GLU A 168 2.82 15.71 -8.31
CA GLU A 168 1.75 16.47 -8.97
C GLU A 168 1.94 16.48 -10.48
N LYS A 169 3.13 16.85 -10.95
CA LYS A 169 3.48 16.82 -12.38
C LYS A 169 3.32 15.43 -12.98
N GLU A 170 3.75 14.38 -12.28
CA GLU A 170 3.56 13.00 -12.73
C GLU A 170 2.08 12.61 -12.81
N ALA A 171 1.27 13.01 -11.83
CA ALA A 171 -0.16 12.74 -11.80
C ALA A 171 -0.90 13.44 -12.95
N GLU A 172 -0.56 14.70 -13.24
CA GLU A 172 -1.08 15.45 -14.38
C GLU A 172 -0.74 14.78 -15.71
N ARG A 173 0.53 14.38 -15.89
CA ARG A 173 0.97 13.63 -17.09
C ARG A 173 0.22 12.31 -17.26
N LYS A 174 0.00 11.56 -16.17
CA LYS A 174 -0.79 10.32 -16.20
C LYS A 174 -2.25 10.57 -16.56
N LYS A 175 -2.86 11.62 -16.01
CA LYS A 175 -4.25 12.03 -16.35
C LYS A 175 -4.37 12.41 -17.83
N ALA A 176 -3.45 13.24 -18.35
CA ALA A 176 -3.43 13.64 -19.75
C ALA A 176 -3.27 12.43 -20.69
N THR A 177 -2.35 11.51 -20.36
CA THR A 177 -2.14 10.27 -21.13
C THR A 177 -3.38 9.38 -21.13
N LYS A 178 -4.04 9.22 -19.97
CA LYS A 178 -5.27 8.42 -19.85
C LYS A 178 -6.40 9.02 -20.69
N LYS A 179 -6.55 10.36 -20.67
CA LYS A 179 -7.53 11.08 -21.48
C LYS A 179 -7.29 10.86 -22.97
N ARG A 180 -6.05 11.05 -23.45
CA ARG A 180 -5.69 10.81 -24.85
C ARG A 180 -6.00 9.38 -25.31
N LYS A 181 -5.60 8.37 -24.52
CA LYS A 181 -5.90 6.95 -24.82
C LYS A 181 -7.41 6.66 -24.87
N ALA A 182 -8.21 7.32 -24.03
CA ALA A 182 -9.66 7.16 -24.04
C ALA A 182 -10.29 7.79 -25.29
N GLU A 183 -9.81 8.95 -25.73
CA GLU A 183 -10.24 9.61 -26.96
C GLU A 183 -9.86 8.79 -28.20
N GLU A 184 -8.62 8.30 -28.28
CA GLU A 184 -8.15 7.39 -29.36
C GLU A 184 -9.00 6.11 -29.42
N LYS A 185 -9.28 5.49 -28.27
CA LYS A 185 -10.15 4.30 -28.21
C LYS A 185 -11.56 4.62 -28.71
N LYS A 186 -12.15 5.74 -28.28
CA LYS A 186 -13.49 6.17 -28.72
C LYS A 186 -13.54 6.42 -30.22
N ALA A 187 -12.51 7.06 -30.79
CA ALA A 187 -12.41 7.28 -32.24
C ALA A 187 -12.29 5.95 -33.01
N ARG A 188 -11.46 5.02 -32.53
CA ARG A 188 -11.31 3.69 -33.14
C ARG A 188 -12.62 2.88 -33.10
N ASP A 189 -13.29 2.89 -31.96
CA ASP A 189 -14.56 2.17 -31.78
C ASP A 189 -15.67 2.78 -32.67
N ALA A 190 -15.70 4.11 -32.84
CA ALA A 190 -16.61 4.79 -33.76
C ALA A 190 -16.31 4.47 -35.24
N ALA A 191 -15.04 4.46 -35.65
CA ALA A 191 -14.63 4.08 -37.00
C ALA A 191 -15.01 2.63 -37.32
N ARG A 192 -14.85 1.71 -36.35
CA ARG A 192 -15.28 0.31 -36.49
C ARG A 192 -16.79 0.19 -36.66
N ALA A 193 -17.59 0.99 -35.94
CA ALA A 193 -19.03 1.00 -36.08
C ALA A 193 -19.48 1.54 -37.45
N ALA A 194 -18.84 2.61 -37.94
CA ALA A 194 -19.13 3.18 -39.26
C ALA A 194 -18.74 2.24 -40.41
N GLY A 195 -17.60 1.55 -40.31
CA GLY A 195 -17.16 0.56 -41.30
C GLY A 195 -18.02 -0.71 -41.34
N LYS A 196 -18.77 -1.00 -40.27
CA LYS A 196 -19.73 -2.13 -40.22
C LYS A 196 -21.10 -1.80 -40.82
N MET A 197 -21.34 -0.53 -41.20
CA MET A 197 -22.60 -0.09 -41.82
C MET A 197 -22.54 -0.03 -43.36
N ILE A 198 -21.44 -0.43 -43.99
CA ILE A 198 -21.27 -0.38 -45.46
C ILE A 198 -21.50 -1.74 -46.14
N ASP A 199 -21.75 -2.82 -45.38
CA ASP A 199 -21.84 -4.18 -45.94
C ASP A 199 -23.20 -4.85 -45.66
N ASP A 200 -24.30 -4.11 -45.85
CA ASP A 200 -25.67 -4.64 -45.77
C ASP A 200 -26.48 -4.15 -46.99
N SER A 201 -25.94 -4.38 -48.19
CA SER A 201 -26.64 -4.19 -49.47
C SER A 201 -25.93 -4.93 -50.63
N SER A 202 -26.00 -6.25 -50.67
CA SER A 202 -26.32 -7.01 -51.91
C SER A 202 -26.33 -8.52 -51.67
N ASP A 203 -27.44 -9.14 -52.05
CA ASP A 203 -27.67 -10.58 -52.11
C ASP A 203 -26.65 -11.32 -53.00
N GLY A 204 -26.34 -12.57 -52.67
CA GLY A 204 -25.67 -13.49 -53.60
C GLY A 204 -25.01 -14.72 -52.98
N ASP A 205 -25.77 -15.79 -52.90
CA ASP A 205 -25.41 -17.18 -52.57
C ASP A 205 -24.16 -17.74 -53.31
N SER A 206 -23.26 -18.44 -52.59
CA SER A 206 -22.70 -19.75 -53.00
C SER A 206 -21.51 -20.24 -52.12
N THR A 207 -21.78 -21.27 -51.32
CA THR A 207 -21.00 -22.50 -51.03
C THR A 207 -19.45 -22.58 -50.98
N SER A 208 -19.00 -23.22 -49.88
CA SER A 208 -17.78 -24.03 -49.64
C SER A 208 -16.46 -23.26 -49.51
N SER A 209 -15.56 -23.55 -48.57
CA SER A 209 -15.11 -24.86 -48.10
C SER A 209 -14.57 -24.81 -46.66
N SER A 210 -14.58 -25.98 -46.02
CA SER A 210 -14.06 -26.19 -44.68
C SER A 210 -12.53 -26.32 -44.67
N SER A 211 -11.87 -25.73 -43.67
CA SER A 211 -10.69 -26.35 -43.08
C SER A 211 -10.61 -25.97 -41.60
N MET A 212 -10.68 -26.99 -40.74
CA MET A 212 -10.18 -26.94 -39.37
C MET A 212 -8.70 -26.54 -39.41
N ASP A 213 -8.22 -25.78 -38.43
CA ASP A 213 -7.18 -26.29 -37.52
C ASP A 213 -6.93 -25.36 -36.32
N THR A 214 -7.27 -25.94 -35.16
CA THR A 214 -6.59 -25.99 -33.85
C THR A 214 -5.83 -24.82 -33.21
N LEU A 215 -6.16 -24.70 -31.92
CA LEU A 215 -5.53 -24.01 -30.79
C LEU A 215 -4.04 -24.37 -30.57
N GLU A 216 -3.22 -23.36 -30.27
CA GLU A 216 -2.10 -23.39 -29.30
C GLU A 216 -2.02 -21.96 -28.69
N SER A 217 -2.23 -21.66 -27.41
CA SER A 217 -1.68 -22.19 -26.15
C SER A 217 -0.16 -22.06 -26.03
N GLY A 218 0.37 -20.84 -26.18
CA GLY A 218 1.76 -20.49 -25.88
C GLY A 218 1.94 -19.92 -24.47
N SER A 219 2.23 -20.81 -23.52
CA SER A 219 2.83 -20.49 -22.22
C SER A 219 4.24 -19.92 -22.44
N LEU A 220 4.53 -18.72 -21.93
CA LEU A 220 5.90 -18.22 -21.80
C LEU A 220 6.20 -17.95 -20.33
N VAL A 221 6.85 -18.95 -19.74
CA VAL A 221 7.65 -18.88 -18.52
C VAL A 221 8.97 -18.20 -18.88
N PHE A 222 9.29 -17.09 -18.21
CA PHE A 222 10.62 -16.75 -17.68
C PHE A 222 10.44 -15.69 -16.58
#